data_AF-A6GKD4-F1
#
_entry.id   AF-A6GKD4-F1
#
_cell.length_a   1.000
_cell.length_b   1.000
_cell.length_c   1.000
_cell.angle_alpha   90.00
_cell.angle_beta   90.00
_cell.angle_gamma   90.00
#
_symmetry.space_group_name_H-M   'P 1'
#
loop_
_entity.id
_entity.type
_entity.pdbx_description
1 polymer ?
#
loop_
_entity_poly.entity_id
_entity_poly.type
_entity_poly.pdbx_seq_one_letter_code
_entity_poly.pdbx_strand_id
1 'polypeptide(L)'
;MLPPGGEGEIKVTLTAKKGRKPEIHKQIIVRSDDPDKPEFALHMKGELYLDIAAEPSFVVMRDVPVGEPASASFELRVAKPGEVSITKVELEDETHFELEAVDETHYEVHFRGDPKVGNYASRVEVTTSAEDGKQLRVDVRALVVSNLKYAKSFRFTRREGAFAPRMIRVAARNGEAPELSKIEEPLGVLELSVGEAQGGAVTITATVDVAKFEALSQVQKDTRHSLFVHTDDPDEPKLEFFYSFRDPPPRTVEKPSL
;
A
#
# COMPACT_ATOMS: atom_id res chain seq x y z
N MET A 1 -37.91 -27.43 1.39
CA MET A 1 -38.61 -26.73 2.49
C MET A 1 -38.57 -27.62 3.71
N LEU A 2 -38.19 -27.07 4.86
CA LEU A 2 -38.31 -27.77 6.14
C LEU A 2 -39.76 -27.57 6.64
N PRO A 3 -40.50 -28.62 7.00
CA PRO A 3 -41.82 -28.46 7.59
C PRO A 3 -41.71 -27.78 8.96
N PRO A 4 -42.79 -27.16 9.48
CA PRO A 4 -42.80 -26.62 10.84
C PRO A 4 -42.37 -27.68 11.87
N GLY A 5 -41.37 -27.35 12.70
CA GLY A 5 -40.76 -28.29 13.66
C GLY A 5 -39.82 -29.33 13.04
N GLY A 6 -39.52 -29.24 11.74
CA GLY A 6 -38.59 -30.12 11.06
C GLY A 6 -37.13 -29.79 11.35
N GLU A 7 -36.28 -30.82 11.37
CA GLU A 7 -34.84 -30.69 11.52
C GLU A 7 -34.14 -30.72 10.16
N GLY A 8 -33.11 -29.89 10.00
CA GLY A 8 -32.27 -29.84 8.80
C GLY A 8 -30.80 -29.92 9.18
N GLU A 9 -30.05 -30.76 8.46
CA GLU A 9 -28.60 -30.88 8.63
C GLU A 9 -27.88 -30.00 7.59
N ILE A 10 -26.94 -29.17 8.04
CA ILE A 10 -26.04 -28.41 7.16
C ILE A 10 -24.66 -29.03 7.20
N LYS A 11 -24.29 -29.75 6.14
CA LYS A 11 -22.95 -30.32 5.98
C LYS A 11 -22.01 -29.29 5.37
N VAL A 12 -20.89 -29.03 6.05
CA VAL A 12 -19.89 -28.06 5.63
C VAL A 12 -18.56 -28.77 5.46
N THR A 13 -17.99 -28.68 4.27
CA THR A 13 -16.63 -29.20 4.00
C THR A 13 -15.65 -28.06 4.02
N LEU A 14 -14.65 -28.14 4.90
CA LEU A 14 -13.55 -27.20 4.93
C LEU A 14 -12.43 -27.70 4.02
N THR A 15 -12.20 -27.00 2.91
CA THR A 15 -11.00 -27.18 2.09
C THR A 15 -9.97 -26.11 2.48
N ALA A 16 -9.01 -26.47 3.31
CA ALA A 16 -7.88 -25.60 3.60
C ALA A 16 -7.00 -25.48 2.34
N LYS A 17 -6.83 -24.25 1.83
CA LYS A 17 -5.87 -23.99 0.76
C LYS A 17 -4.46 -23.99 1.35
N LYS A 18 -3.51 -24.64 0.66
CA LYS A 18 -2.08 -24.65 1.02
C LYS A 18 -1.58 -23.21 1.26
N GLY A 19 -0.77 -23.02 2.31
CA GLY A 19 -0.18 -21.71 2.65
C GLY A 19 -1.11 -20.70 3.34
N ARG A 20 -2.25 -21.13 3.92
CA ARG A 20 -3.10 -20.25 4.72
C ARG A 20 -2.67 -20.16 6.18
N LYS A 21 -3.12 -19.09 6.83
CA LYS A 21 -2.98 -18.84 8.27
C LYS A 21 -3.42 -20.07 9.07
N PRO A 22 -2.73 -20.38 10.19
CA PRO A 22 -3.08 -21.49 11.05
C PRO A 22 -4.48 -21.33 11.66
N GLU A 23 -5.02 -20.12 11.78
CA GLU A 23 -6.37 -19.89 12.30
C GLU A 23 -7.41 -19.70 11.19
N ILE A 24 -8.53 -20.40 11.30
CA ILE A 24 -9.63 -20.39 10.33
C ILE A 24 -10.89 -19.86 11.02
N HIS A 25 -11.39 -18.72 10.53
CA HIS A 25 -12.68 -18.16 10.91
C HIS A 25 -13.62 -18.16 9.69
N LYS A 26 -14.79 -18.77 9.83
CA LYS A 26 -15.82 -18.81 8.79
C LYS A 26 -17.18 -18.45 9.34
N GLN A 27 -17.95 -17.72 8.54
CA GLN A 27 -19.34 -17.40 8.79
C GLN A 27 -20.18 -18.02 7.69
N ILE A 28 -21.23 -18.73 8.08
CA ILE A 28 -22.25 -19.27 7.18
C ILE A 28 -23.52 -18.49 7.46
N ILE A 29 -24.07 -17.84 6.43
CA ILE A 29 -25.35 -17.15 6.52
C ILE A 29 -26.40 -18.11 5.97
N VAL A 30 -27.35 -18.48 6.81
CA VAL A 30 -28.49 -19.29 6.41
C VAL A 30 -29.67 -18.37 6.23
N ARG A 31 -30.31 -18.45 5.06
CA ARG A 31 -31.52 -17.68 4.74
C ARG A 31 -32.76 -18.54 4.98
N SER A 32 -33.75 -17.95 5.63
CA SER A 32 -35.04 -18.55 5.95
C SER A 32 -36.17 -17.71 5.36
N ASP A 33 -37.29 -18.37 5.09
CA ASP A 33 -38.58 -17.79 4.74
C ASP A 33 -39.40 -17.36 5.98
N ASP A 34 -38.86 -17.54 7.19
CA ASP A 34 -39.42 -16.99 8.43
C ASP A 34 -39.37 -15.44 8.37
N PRO A 35 -40.51 -14.73 8.38
CA PRO A 35 -40.55 -13.27 8.30
C PRO A 35 -39.94 -12.59 9.53
N ASP A 36 -39.90 -13.26 10.68
CA ASP A 36 -39.34 -12.72 11.92
C ASP A 36 -37.82 -12.95 12.00
N LYS A 37 -37.31 -14.01 11.36
CA LYS A 37 -35.88 -14.35 11.29
C LYS A 37 -35.45 -14.79 9.88
N PRO A 38 -35.37 -13.85 8.92
CA PRO A 38 -35.05 -14.17 7.53
C PRO A 38 -33.60 -14.64 7.33
N GLU A 39 -32.70 -14.34 8.27
CA GLU A 39 -31.30 -14.77 8.22
C GLU A 39 -30.77 -15.14 9.61
N PHE A 40 -29.90 -16.14 9.67
CA PHE A 40 -29.10 -16.44 10.85
C PHE A 40 -27.65 -16.78 10.48
N ALA A 41 -26.72 -16.42 11.36
CA ALA A 41 -25.28 -16.62 11.15
C ALA A 41 -24.74 -17.76 12.04
N LEU A 42 -24.03 -18.69 11.43
CA LEU A 42 -23.26 -19.73 12.12
C LEU A 42 -21.77 -19.39 12.01
N HIS A 43 -21.08 -19.37 13.15
CA HIS A 43 -19.65 -19.09 13.22
C HIS A 43 -18.87 -20.39 13.44
N MET A 44 -17.84 -20.60 12.63
CA MET A 44 -16.90 -21.71 12.77
C MET A 44 -15.50 -21.17 13.04
N LYS A 45 -14.84 -21.73 14.05
CA LYS A 45 -13.43 -21.50 14.36
C LYS A 45 -12.67 -22.83 14.29
N GLY A 46 -11.48 -22.81 13.70
CA GLY A 46 -10.59 -23.97 13.67
C GLY A 46 -9.13 -23.55 13.63
N GLU A 47 -8.26 -24.47 14.00
CA GLU A 47 -6.80 -24.32 13.94
C GLU A 47 -6.22 -25.41 13.05
N LEU A 48 -5.30 -25.02 12.16
CA LEU A 48 -4.58 -25.87 11.24
C LEU A 48 -3.18 -26.08 11.81
N TYR A 49 -2.90 -27.32 12.21
CA TYR A 49 -1.57 -27.75 12.60
C TYR A 49 -0.78 -28.08 11.34
N LEU A 50 0.30 -27.33 11.10
CA LEU A 50 1.20 -27.53 9.97
C LEU A 50 2.48 -28.21 10.48
N ASP A 51 2.94 -29.24 9.78
CA ASP A 51 4.21 -29.90 10.12
C ASP A 51 5.42 -28.98 9.88
N ILE A 52 5.29 -28.03 8.94
CA ILE A 52 6.27 -26.96 8.69
C ILE A 52 5.57 -25.62 8.47
N ALA A 53 6.13 -24.54 9.01
CA ALA A 53 5.67 -23.18 8.79
C ALA A 53 6.85 -22.20 8.69
N ALA A 54 6.68 -21.11 7.94
CA ALA A 54 7.64 -20.02 7.88
C ALA A 54 7.24 -18.88 8.83
N GLU A 55 8.20 -18.33 9.56
CA GLU A 55 8.04 -17.18 10.43
C GLU A 55 9.09 -16.09 10.14
N PRO A 56 8.68 -14.91 9.65
CA PRO A 56 7.32 -14.57 9.20
C PRO A 56 6.94 -15.37 7.94
N SER A 57 5.64 -15.52 7.68
CA SER A 57 5.14 -16.23 6.48
C SER A 57 5.27 -15.39 5.19
N PHE A 58 5.74 -14.16 5.31
CA PHE A 58 6.05 -13.25 4.21
C PHE A 58 7.14 -12.28 4.69
N VAL A 59 8.06 -11.95 3.80
CA VAL A 59 9.20 -11.07 4.06
C VAL A 59 9.00 -9.77 3.27
N VAL A 60 9.14 -8.62 3.94
CA VAL A 60 8.99 -7.30 3.30
C VAL A 60 10.13 -6.39 3.69
N MET A 61 10.91 -5.97 2.69
CA MET A 61 11.86 -4.87 2.78
C MET A 61 11.14 -3.59 2.33
N ARG A 62 10.88 -2.68 3.28
CA ARG A 62 10.11 -1.45 3.03
C ARG A 62 11.03 -0.25 2.83
N ASP A 63 10.56 0.68 1.99
CA ASP A 63 11.19 1.98 1.79
C ASP A 63 12.70 1.86 1.47
N VAL A 64 13.06 0.90 0.61
CA VAL A 64 14.43 0.68 0.15
C VAL A 64 14.82 1.85 -0.76
N PRO A 65 15.92 2.57 -0.49
CA PRO A 65 16.36 3.66 -1.37
C PRO A 65 16.71 3.15 -2.78
N VAL A 66 16.65 4.06 -3.76
CA VAL A 66 16.96 3.73 -5.16
C VAL A 66 18.39 3.20 -5.28
N GLY A 67 18.54 2.04 -5.91
CA GLY A 67 19.83 1.39 -6.12
C GLY A 67 20.46 0.76 -4.86
N GLU A 68 19.88 0.93 -3.68
CA GLU A 68 20.44 0.37 -2.45
C GLU A 68 19.98 -1.08 -2.22
N PRO A 69 20.86 -1.94 -1.70
CA PRO A 69 20.48 -3.29 -1.28
C PRO A 69 19.70 -3.25 0.04
N ALA A 70 18.94 -4.30 0.30
CA ALA A 70 18.26 -4.52 1.58
C ALA A 70 18.21 -6.01 1.89
N SER A 71 18.10 -6.38 3.15
CA SER A 71 17.93 -7.79 3.54
C SER A 71 16.83 -7.95 4.59
N ALA A 72 16.28 -9.17 4.65
CA ALA A 72 15.37 -9.59 5.69
C ALA A 72 15.34 -11.12 5.77
N SER A 73 15.06 -11.67 6.94
CA SER A 73 15.12 -13.11 7.20
C SER A 73 13.78 -13.73 7.55
N PHE A 74 13.72 -15.05 7.39
CA PHE A 74 12.64 -15.89 7.90
C PHE A 74 13.20 -17.21 8.43
N GLU A 75 12.46 -17.81 9.35
CA GLU A 75 12.78 -19.10 9.96
C GLU A 75 11.73 -20.13 9.58
N LEU A 76 12.16 -21.35 9.28
CA LEU A 76 11.30 -22.50 9.06
C LEU A 76 11.13 -23.28 10.37
N ARG A 77 9.93 -23.22 10.95
CA ARG A 77 9.55 -24.01 12.12
C ARG A 77 9.04 -25.38 11.71
N VAL A 78 9.70 -26.42 12.19
CA VAL A 78 9.31 -27.82 11.99
C VAL A 78 8.64 -28.33 13.28
N ALA A 79 7.37 -28.71 13.21
CA ALA A 79 6.58 -29.12 14.37
C ALA A 79 7.02 -30.49 14.94
N LYS A 80 7.50 -31.39 14.07
CA LYS A 80 8.00 -32.73 14.45
C LYS A 80 9.42 -32.96 13.89
N PRO A 81 10.45 -32.44 14.57
CA PRO A 81 11.83 -32.67 14.16
C PRO A 81 12.14 -34.16 14.05
N GLY A 82 12.72 -34.60 12.93
CA GLY A 82 13.07 -36.00 12.66
C GLY A 82 12.05 -36.79 11.85
N GLU A 83 10.78 -36.37 11.81
CA GLU A 83 9.76 -36.96 10.91
C GLU A 83 9.65 -36.17 9.59
N VAL A 84 9.84 -34.86 9.66
CA VAL A 84 9.78 -33.95 8.52
C VAL A 84 11.14 -33.29 8.31
N SER A 85 11.58 -33.30 7.06
CA SER A 85 12.84 -32.69 6.61
C SER A 85 12.58 -31.71 5.47
N ILE A 86 13.38 -30.64 5.42
CA ILE A 86 13.44 -29.71 4.30
C ILE A 86 14.32 -30.37 3.24
N THR A 87 13.77 -30.58 2.04
CA THR A 87 14.49 -31.26 0.96
C THR A 87 15.04 -30.28 -0.07
N LYS A 88 14.41 -29.11 -0.22
CA LYS A 88 14.81 -28.10 -1.19
C LYS A 88 14.30 -26.72 -0.80
N VAL A 89 15.09 -25.69 -1.02
CA VAL A 89 14.65 -24.29 -0.92
C VAL A 89 15.14 -23.56 -2.16
N GLU A 90 14.22 -22.91 -2.88
CA GLU A 90 14.50 -22.20 -4.13
C GLU A 90 13.84 -20.83 -4.16
N LEU A 91 14.51 -19.88 -4.79
CA LEU A 91 14.03 -18.52 -5.02
C LEU A 91 13.55 -18.38 -6.47
N GLU A 92 12.34 -17.84 -6.69
CA GLU A 92 11.73 -17.74 -8.02
C GLU A 92 12.43 -16.67 -8.91
N ASP A 93 12.82 -15.54 -8.33
CA ASP A 93 13.53 -14.44 -9.01
C ASP A 93 14.93 -14.23 -8.42
N GLU A 94 15.93 -14.82 -9.05
CA GLU A 94 17.35 -14.65 -8.72
C GLU A 94 18.00 -13.42 -9.38
N THR A 95 17.23 -12.64 -10.17
CA THR A 95 17.73 -11.43 -10.82
C THR A 95 17.83 -10.30 -9.82
N HIS A 96 16.73 -10.04 -9.10
CA HIS A 96 16.64 -8.94 -8.12
C HIS A 96 16.89 -9.39 -6.69
N PHE A 97 16.72 -10.68 -6.41
CA PHE A 97 16.87 -11.24 -5.07
C PHE A 97 17.95 -12.31 -5.04
N GLU A 98 18.48 -12.54 -3.86
CA GLU A 98 19.42 -13.59 -3.53
C GLU A 98 18.97 -14.23 -2.21
N LEU A 99 19.10 -15.55 -2.13
CA LEU A 99 18.71 -16.33 -0.96
C LEU A 99 19.96 -16.97 -0.37
N GLU A 100 20.21 -16.71 0.91
CA GLU A 100 21.32 -17.26 1.67
C GLU A 100 20.77 -18.12 2.82
N ALA A 101 21.27 -19.35 2.93
CA ALA A 101 20.98 -20.20 4.08
C ALA A 101 21.99 -19.89 5.18
N VAL A 102 21.49 -19.38 6.32
CA VAL A 102 22.32 -19.11 7.50
C VAL A 102 22.52 -20.40 8.30
N ASP A 103 21.47 -21.22 8.40
CA ASP A 103 21.52 -22.59 8.88
C ASP A 103 20.42 -23.44 8.19
N GLU A 104 20.13 -24.65 8.68
CA GLU A 104 19.15 -25.56 8.06
C GLU A 104 17.72 -24.98 8.04
N THR A 105 17.40 -24.08 8.98
CA THR A 105 16.07 -23.52 9.22
C THR A 105 16.00 -22.00 9.07
N HIS A 106 17.12 -21.30 9.14
CA HIS A 106 17.19 -19.85 9.03
C HIS A 106 17.72 -19.40 7.66
N TYR A 107 16.95 -18.52 7.01
CA TYR A 107 17.26 -18.04 5.67
C TYR A 107 17.21 -16.51 5.65
N GLU A 108 18.19 -15.90 4.98
CA GLU A 108 18.23 -14.48 4.69
C GLU A 108 17.94 -14.25 3.21
N VAL A 109 17.05 -13.30 2.93
CA VAL A 109 16.73 -12.87 1.57
C VAL A 109 17.29 -11.48 1.36
N HIS A 110 18.15 -11.34 0.38
CA HIS A 110 18.81 -10.10 0.01
C HIS A 110 18.19 -9.56 -1.28
N PHE A 111 17.68 -8.33 -1.25
CA PHE A 111 17.36 -7.55 -2.44
C PHE A 111 18.62 -6.81 -2.90
N ARG A 112 18.96 -6.93 -4.18
CA ARG A 112 20.22 -6.41 -4.76
C ARG A 112 20.24 -4.91 -4.99
N GLY A 113 19.09 -4.24 -4.88
CA GLY A 113 18.93 -2.85 -5.32
C GLY A 113 18.49 -2.76 -6.78
N ASP A 114 17.71 -1.72 -7.10
CA ASP A 114 17.34 -1.40 -8.48
C ASP A 114 17.24 0.13 -8.64
N PRO A 115 17.75 0.70 -9.75
CA PRO A 115 17.63 2.14 -10.02
C PRO A 115 16.20 2.62 -10.27
N LYS A 116 15.21 1.73 -10.38
CA LYS A 116 13.81 2.07 -10.61
C LYS A 116 12.99 1.95 -9.34
N VAL A 117 12.28 3.03 -9.03
CA VAL A 117 11.23 3.04 -8.01
C VAL A 117 10.15 2.04 -8.40
N GLY A 118 9.76 1.18 -7.47
CA GLY A 118 8.83 0.10 -7.78
C GLY A 118 8.65 -0.91 -6.66
N ASN A 119 7.71 -1.82 -6.88
CA ASN A 119 7.49 -2.96 -6.01
C ASN A 119 8.04 -4.21 -6.72
N TYR A 120 9.05 -4.82 -6.11
CA TYR A 120 9.67 -6.05 -6.56
C TYR A 120 9.12 -7.19 -5.71
N ALA A 121 8.70 -8.27 -6.36
CA ALA A 121 8.09 -9.40 -5.68
C ALA A 121 8.68 -10.70 -6.22
N SER A 122 8.97 -11.60 -5.29
CA SER A 122 9.47 -12.95 -5.56
C SER A 122 8.83 -13.92 -4.57
N ARG A 123 9.17 -15.20 -4.69
CA ARG A 123 8.75 -16.24 -3.77
C ARG A 123 9.91 -17.17 -3.47
N VAL A 124 9.98 -17.61 -2.22
CA VAL A 124 10.77 -18.76 -1.83
C VAL A 124 9.86 -19.98 -1.77
N GLU A 125 10.18 -21.00 -2.56
CA GLU A 125 9.50 -22.30 -2.58
C GLU A 125 10.32 -23.30 -1.75
N VAL A 126 9.71 -23.80 -0.68
CA VAL A 126 10.31 -24.76 0.25
C VAL A 126 9.64 -26.11 0.01
N THR A 127 10.41 -27.11 -0.41
CA THR A 127 9.95 -28.50 -0.56
C THR A 127 10.30 -29.30 0.70
N THR A 128 9.36 -30.11 1.19
CA THR A 128 9.56 -30.93 2.39
C THR A 128 9.16 -32.39 2.17
N SER A 129 9.56 -33.25 3.11
CA SER A 129 9.15 -34.66 3.17
C SER A 129 7.77 -34.88 3.81
N ALA A 130 7.10 -33.83 4.30
CA ALA A 130 5.80 -33.96 4.96
C ALA A 130 4.72 -34.48 3.99
N GLU A 131 3.84 -35.36 4.48
CA GLU A 131 2.71 -35.85 3.68
C GLU A 131 1.73 -34.70 3.36
N ASP A 132 1.44 -33.92 4.40
CA ASP A 132 0.70 -32.66 4.34
C ASP A 132 1.69 -31.48 4.29
N GLY A 133 1.62 -30.66 3.24
CA GLY A 133 2.51 -29.50 3.11
C GLY A 133 3.85 -29.76 2.42
N LYS A 134 3.87 -30.67 1.44
CA LYS A 134 5.03 -30.91 0.53
C LYS A 134 5.68 -29.66 -0.06
N GLN A 135 4.93 -28.56 -0.14
CA GLN A 135 5.40 -27.27 -0.60
C GLN A 135 4.88 -26.18 0.35
N LEU A 136 5.81 -25.40 0.87
CA LEU A 136 5.57 -24.18 1.64
C LEU A 136 6.09 -22.99 0.81
N ARG A 137 5.38 -21.86 0.89
CA ARG A 137 5.71 -20.64 0.16
C ARG A 137 5.94 -19.50 1.13
N VAL A 138 7.01 -18.75 0.89
CA VAL A 138 7.29 -17.48 1.57
C VAL A 138 7.29 -16.38 0.51
N ASP A 139 6.30 -15.49 0.58
CA ASP A 139 6.25 -14.33 -0.33
C ASP A 139 7.32 -13.32 0.08
N VAL A 140 8.14 -12.86 -0.87
CA VAL A 140 9.19 -11.86 -0.66
C VAL A 140 8.81 -10.59 -1.41
N ARG A 141 8.95 -9.43 -0.76
CA ARG A 141 8.76 -8.12 -1.41
C ARG A 141 9.84 -7.13 -1.01
N ALA A 142 10.26 -6.32 -1.98
CA ALA A 142 11.05 -5.11 -1.76
C ALA A 142 10.33 -3.92 -2.39
N LEU A 143 10.13 -2.85 -1.61
CA LEU A 143 9.55 -1.60 -2.07
C LEU A 143 10.66 -0.57 -2.23
N VAL A 144 11.11 -0.36 -3.46
CA VAL A 144 12.06 0.69 -3.82
C VAL A 144 11.32 2.02 -3.90
N VAL A 145 11.79 3.01 -3.16
CA VAL A 145 11.19 4.36 -3.09
C VAL A 145 12.26 5.41 -3.33
N SER A 146 11.86 6.51 -3.94
CA SER A 146 12.69 7.71 -3.96
C SER A 146 12.88 8.25 -2.55
N ASN A 147 13.98 9.00 -2.35
CA ASN A 147 14.25 9.67 -1.09
C ASN A 147 13.19 10.73 -0.74
N LEU A 148 12.59 11.43 -1.72
CA LEU A 148 11.60 12.45 -1.40
C LEU A 148 10.19 11.87 -1.21
N LYS A 149 9.47 12.48 -0.27
CA LYS A 149 8.08 12.16 0.11
C LYS A 149 7.23 13.41 -0.01
N TYR A 150 6.24 13.34 -0.89
CA TYR A 150 5.34 14.44 -1.18
C TYR A 150 4.01 13.94 -1.77
N ALA A 151 2.97 14.77 -1.72
CA ALA A 151 1.69 14.47 -2.33
C ALA A 151 1.69 14.91 -3.80
N LYS A 152 1.53 13.97 -4.75
CA LYS A 152 1.53 14.26 -6.20
C LYS A 152 0.36 15.12 -6.67
N SER A 153 -0.68 15.31 -5.84
CA SER A 153 -1.82 16.10 -6.24
C SER A 153 -2.48 16.85 -5.10
N PHE A 154 -2.98 18.04 -5.39
CA PHE A 154 -3.79 18.84 -4.48
C PHE A 154 -4.90 19.56 -5.26
N ARG A 155 -5.82 20.21 -4.54
CA ARG A 155 -6.96 20.90 -5.15
C ARG A 155 -7.24 22.19 -4.41
N PHE A 156 -7.44 23.28 -5.13
CA PHE A 156 -7.96 24.51 -4.56
C PHE A 156 -9.48 24.48 -4.57
N THR A 157 -10.08 24.69 -3.40
CA THR A 157 -11.53 24.77 -3.26
C THR A 157 -11.91 26.20 -2.95
N ARG A 158 -12.80 26.78 -3.76
CA ARG A 158 -13.29 28.13 -3.55
C ARG A 158 -14.32 28.17 -2.42
N ARG A 159 -14.24 29.16 -1.55
CA ARG A 159 -15.24 29.46 -0.51
C ARG A 159 -15.35 30.98 -0.38
N GLU A 160 -16.58 31.49 -0.40
CA GLU A 160 -16.85 32.93 -0.22
C GLU A 160 -16.02 33.82 -1.16
N GLY A 161 -15.86 33.37 -2.41
CA GLY A 161 -15.13 34.11 -3.44
C GLY A 161 -13.61 33.90 -3.46
N ALA A 162 -13.02 33.28 -2.43
CA ALA A 162 -11.58 33.08 -2.31
C ALA A 162 -11.16 31.60 -2.30
N PHE A 163 -9.91 31.30 -2.67
CA PHE A 163 -9.32 29.98 -2.52
C PHE A 163 -8.50 29.91 -1.25
N ALA A 164 -8.66 28.83 -0.47
CA ALA A 164 -7.79 28.60 0.67
C ALA A 164 -6.36 28.27 0.19
N PRO A 165 -5.30 28.83 0.82
CA PRO A 165 -3.92 28.47 0.53
C PRO A 165 -3.67 26.96 0.70
N ARG A 166 -2.70 26.44 -0.05
CA ARG A 166 -2.26 25.05 0.05
C ARG A 166 -0.81 24.98 0.49
N MET A 167 -0.56 24.19 1.53
CA MET A 167 0.77 23.84 1.98
C MET A 167 1.18 22.53 1.31
N ILE A 168 2.19 22.60 0.46
CA ILE A 168 2.78 21.46 -0.23
C ILE A 168 4.06 21.12 0.53
N ARG A 169 4.06 19.99 1.22
CA ARG A 169 5.23 19.53 1.97
C ARG A 169 6.06 18.58 1.11
N VAL A 170 7.34 18.88 0.98
CA VAL A 170 8.35 18.00 0.37
C VAL A 170 9.33 17.62 1.48
N ALA A 171 9.43 16.33 1.78
CA ALA A 171 10.27 15.84 2.86
C ALA A 171 11.24 14.77 2.34
N ALA A 172 12.49 14.80 2.78
CA ALA A 172 13.37 13.66 2.63
C ALA A 172 12.94 12.54 3.58
N ARG A 173 13.08 11.29 3.15
CA ARG A 173 12.88 10.11 4.00
C ARG A 173 14.06 9.95 4.93
N ASN A 174 15.26 10.22 4.43
CA ASN A 174 16.52 10.14 5.16
C ASN A 174 17.29 11.47 5.00
N GLY A 175 17.86 11.97 6.08
CA GLY A 175 18.72 13.16 6.04
C GLY A 175 17.98 14.50 6.11
N GLU A 176 18.59 15.50 5.47
CA GLU A 176 18.16 16.91 5.53
C GLU A 176 17.03 17.21 4.52
N ALA A 177 16.38 18.36 4.68
CA ALA A 177 15.36 18.80 3.73
C ALA A 177 15.98 19.04 2.35
N PRO A 178 15.27 18.73 1.25
CA PRO A 178 15.78 19.04 -0.07
C PRO A 178 15.85 20.55 -0.30
N GLU A 179 16.89 21.01 -0.98
CA GLU A 179 16.98 22.38 -1.48
C GLU A 179 16.09 22.54 -2.72
N LEU A 180 15.27 23.59 -2.74
CA LEU A 180 14.40 23.90 -3.88
C LEU A 180 15.02 25.03 -4.71
N SER A 181 15.58 24.70 -5.88
CA SER A 181 16.31 25.66 -6.70
C SER A 181 15.39 26.49 -7.61
N LYS A 182 14.28 25.92 -8.06
CA LYS A 182 13.36 26.55 -9.01
C LYS A 182 11.96 25.99 -8.89
N ILE A 183 10.95 26.84 -9.02
CA ILE A 183 9.55 26.43 -9.09
C ILE A 183 8.91 27.05 -10.33
N GLU A 184 8.26 26.23 -11.15
CA GLU A 184 7.63 26.62 -12.41
C GLU A 184 6.14 26.25 -12.40
N GLU A 185 5.29 27.25 -12.66
CA GLU A 185 3.84 27.09 -12.75
C GLU A 185 3.39 27.70 -14.09
N PRO A 186 3.22 26.90 -15.15
CA PRO A 186 3.01 27.41 -16.51
C PRO A 186 1.75 28.24 -16.73
N LEU A 187 0.72 28.07 -15.91
CA LEU A 187 -0.54 28.81 -16.00
C LEU A 187 -0.42 30.21 -15.38
N GLY A 188 0.55 30.44 -14.50
CA GLY A 188 0.87 31.73 -13.88
C GLY A 188 -0.16 32.26 -12.89
N VAL A 189 -1.05 31.40 -12.40
CA VAL A 189 -2.17 31.72 -11.49
C VAL A 189 -1.86 31.45 -10.04
N LEU A 190 -0.76 30.77 -9.72
CA LEU A 190 -0.33 30.56 -8.34
C LEU A 190 0.73 31.58 -7.93
N GLU A 191 0.54 32.17 -6.76
CA GLU A 191 1.58 32.83 -5.99
C GLU A 191 2.23 31.79 -5.07
N LEU A 192 3.54 31.65 -5.16
CA LEU A 192 4.29 30.56 -4.52
C LEU A 192 5.35 31.16 -3.59
N SER A 193 5.40 30.69 -2.36
CA SER A 193 6.48 31.00 -1.42
C SER A 193 7.06 29.73 -0.80
N VAL A 194 8.38 29.70 -0.67
CA VAL A 194 9.10 28.59 -0.03
C VAL A 194 9.39 29.00 1.42
N GLY A 195 8.93 28.20 2.36
CA GLY A 195 9.24 28.36 3.78
C GLY A 195 10.62 27.82 4.12
N GLU A 196 11.13 28.19 5.29
CA GLU A 196 12.38 27.63 5.82
C GLU A 196 12.25 26.11 6.03
N ALA A 197 13.37 25.40 5.86
CA ALA A 197 13.44 23.97 6.17
C ALA A 197 13.18 23.73 7.67
N GLN A 198 12.36 22.74 7.98
CA GLN A 198 12.05 22.31 9.34
C GLN A 198 12.29 20.81 9.46
N GLY A 199 13.42 20.45 10.06
CA GLY A 199 13.93 19.07 10.04
C GLY A 199 14.22 18.63 8.61
N GLY A 200 13.88 17.38 8.27
CA GLY A 200 14.04 16.84 6.91
C GLY A 200 12.96 17.30 5.90
N ALA A 201 12.32 18.46 6.08
CA ALA A 201 11.24 18.89 5.19
C ALA A 201 11.23 20.39 4.89
N VAL A 202 10.79 20.72 3.68
CA VAL A 202 10.50 22.09 3.21
C VAL A 202 9.02 22.19 2.83
N THR A 203 8.43 23.37 3.04
CA THR A 203 7.02 23.64 2.71
C THR A 203 6.90 24.74 1.68
N ILE A 204 6.14 24.48 0.62
CA ILE A 204 5.75 25.48 -0.38
C ILE A 204 4.32 25.90 -0.06
N THR A 205 4.10 27.19 0.19
CA THR A 205 2.75 27.76 0.27
C THR A 205 2.34 28.22 -1.12
N ALA A 206 1.22 27.70 -1.60
CA ALA A 206 0.60 28.07 -2.87
C ALA A 206 -0.73 28.77 -2.63
N THR A 207 -0.88 29.98 -3.17
CA THR A 207 -2.09 30.80 -3.11
C THR A 207 -2.57 31.09 -4.52
N VAL A 208 -3.87 31.05 -4.76
CA VAL A 208 -4.43 31.36 -6.08
C VAL A 208 -4.60 32.88 -6.21
N ASP A 209 -4.00 33.46 -7.25
CA ASP A 209 -4.32 34.82 -7.69
C ASP A 209 -5.71 34.81 -8.32
N VAL A 210 -6.70 35.35 -7.60
CA VAL A 210 -8.10 35.30 -8.01
C VAL A 210 -8.33 36.06 -9.31
N ALA A 211 -7.62 37.17 -9.55
CA ALA A 211 -7.81 37.95 -10.76
C ALA A 211 -7.32 37.18 -12.00
N LYS A 212 -6.14 36.55 -11.90
CA LYS A 212 -5.61 35.70 -12.98
C LYS A 212 -6.43 34.43 -13.17
N PHE A 213 -6.91 33.83 -12.09
CA PHE A 213 -7.83 32.69 -12.17
C PHE A 213 -9.11 33.07 -12.91
N GLU A 214 -9.72 34.21 -12.61
CA GLU A 214 -10.96 34.61 -13.27
C GLU A 214 -10.79 34.89 -14.76
N ALA A 215 -9.60 35.34 -15.17
CA ALA A 215 -9.23 35.55 -16.57
C ALA A 215 -9.02 34.25 -17.36
N LEU A 216 -8.94 33.09 -16.70
CA LEU A 216 -8.84 31.79 -17.38
C LEU A 216 -10.12 31.45 -18.14
N SER A 217 -9.96 30.75 -19.27
CA SER A 217 -11.09 30.12 -19.95
C SER A 217 -11.71 29.01 -19.09
N GLN A 218 -12.98 28.69 -19.33
CA GLN A 218 -13.68 27.62 -18.60
C GLN A 218 -12.95 26.26 -18.72
N VAL A 219 -12.44 25.94 -19.92
CA VAL A 219 -11.65 24.71 -20.15
C VAL A 219 -10.40 24.67 -19.26
N GLN A 220 -9.70 25.80 -19.12
CA GLN A 220 -8.56 25.89 -18.21
C GLN A 220 -9.00 25.73 -16.75
N LYS A 221 -10.12 26.32 -16.33
CA LYS A 221 -10.64 26.16 -14.95
C LYS A 221 -10.97 24.70 -14.60
N ASP A 222 -11.47 23.94 -15.57
CA ASP A 222 -11.91 22.54 -15.40
C ASP A 222 -10.80 21.49 -15.60
N THR A 223 -9.63 21.90 -16.08
CA THR A 223 -8.51 21.00 -16.37
C THR A 223 -7.55 20.88 -15.17
N ARG A 224 -6.82 19.76 -15.13
CA ARG A 224 -5.73 19.54 -14.17
C ARG A 224 -4.43 20.15 -14.72
N HIS A 225 -3.74 20.91 -13.89
CA HIS A 225 -2.51 21.63 -14.25
C HIS A 225 -1.31 21.04 -13.53
N SER A 226 -0.11 21.36 -14.01
CA SER A 226 1.16 20.91 -13.42
C SER A 226 1.88 22.07 -12.74
N LEU A 227 2.53 21.77 -11.62
CA LEU A 227 3.48 22.61 -10.92
C LEU A 227 4.79 21.81 -10.85
N PHE A 228 5.88 22.38 -11.36
CA PHE A 228 7.19 21.72 -11.37
C PHE A 228 8.09 22.34 -10.30
N VAL A 229 8.74 21.49 -9.51
CA VAL A 229 9.69 21.92 -8.48
C VAL A 229 11.01 21.22 -8.74
N HIS A 230 12.09 21.98 -8.88
CA HIS A 230 13.44 21.47 -9.06
C HIS A 230 14.11 21.32 -7.69
N THR A 231 14.73 20.17 -7.47
CA THR A 231 15.39 19.82 -6.21
C THR A 231 16.87 19.52 -6.45
N ASP A 232 17.62 19.41 -5.35
CA ASP A 232 19.00 18.91 -5.30
C ASP A 232 19.10 17.39 -5.18
N ASP A 233 17.98 16.69 -4.99
CA ASP A 233 17.95 15.24 -4.89
C ASP A 233 18.36 14.58 -6.22
N PRO A 234 19.38 13.69 -6.23
CA PRO A 234 19.92 13.14 -7.47
C PRO A 234 18.97 12.17 -8.18
N ASP A 235 18.08 11.51 -7.43
CA ASP A 235 17.12 10.55 -7.97
C ASP A 235 15.84 11.24 -8.46
N GLU A 236 15.49 12.37 -7.84
CA GLU A 236 14.30 13.16 -8.17
C GLU A 236 14.58 14.65 -8.41
N PRO A 237 15.46 15.03 -9.36
CA PRO A 237 15.87 16.43 -9.57
C PRO A 237 14.74 17.35 -10.05
N LYS A 238 13.60 16.76 -10.44
CA LYS A 238 12.39 17.47 -10.85
C LYS A 238 11.15 16.74 -10.36
N LEU A 239 10.40 17.39 -9.49
CA LEU A 239 9.09 16.95 -9.02
C LEU A 239 7.98 17.54 -9.88
N GLU A 240 7.01 16.70 -10.26
CA GLU A 240 5.76 17.15 -10.86
C GLU A 240 4.61 16.96 -9.88
N PHE A 241 3.99 18.08 -9.52
CA PHE A 241 2.74 18.12 -8.79
C PHE A 241 1.61 18.45 -9.74
N PHE A 242 0.43 17.93 -9.45
CA PHE A 242 -0.75 18.32 -10.18
C PHE A 242 -1.76 19.03 -9.29
N TYR A 243 -2.44 20.02 -9.84
CA TYR A 243 -3.50 20.71 -9.13
C TYR A 243 -4.72 20.95 -9.99
N SER A 244 -5.86 21.17 -9.33
CA SER A 244 -7.10 21.55 -9.98
C SER A 244 -7.83 22.58 -9.13
N PHE A 245 -8.74 23.31 -9.77
CA PHE A 245 -9.68 24.17 -9.08
C PHE A 245 -11.00 23.43 -8.89
N ARG A 246 -11.77 23.87 -7.90
CA ARG A 246 -13.13 23.39 -7.68
C ARG A 246 -13.95 24.49 -7.05
N ASP A 247 -15.00 24.89 -7.75
CA ASP A 247 -16.09 25.63 -7.14
C ASP A 247 -16.96 24.68 -6.32
N PRO A 248 -17.44 25.12 -5.14
CA PRO A 248 -18.40 24.34 -4.39
C PRO A 248 -19.68 24.21 -5.23
N PRO A 249 -20.38 23.07 -5.18
CA PRO A 249 -21.68 22.99 -5.80
C PRO A 249 -22.56 24.13 -5.22
N PRO A 250 -23.45 24.73 -6.04
CA PRO A 250 -24.36 25.75 -5.53
C PRO A 250 -25.07 25.18 -4.29
N ARG A 251 -25.05 25.93 -3.18
CA ARG A 251 -25.78 25.53 -1.98
C ARG A 251 -27.25 25.39 -2.37
N THR A 252 -27.79 24.18 -2.31
CA THR A 252 -29.22 23.96 -2.38
C THR A 252 -29.81 24.66 -1.16
N VAL A 253 -30.43 25.83 -1.37
CA VAL A 253 -31.17 26.50 -0.32
C VAL A 253 -32.36 25.59 -0.03
N GLU A 254 -32.32 24.84 1.08
CA GLU A 254 -33.49 24.11 1.54
C GLU A 254 -34.63 25.13 1.70
N LYS A 255 -35.69 24.95 0.90
CA LYS A 255 -36.89 25.76 1.09
C LYS A 255 -37.37 25.51 2.52
N PRO A 256 -37.63 26.55 3.31
CA PRO A 256 -38.21 26.36 4.64
C PRO A 256 -39.49 25.56 4.49
N SER A 257 -39.62 24.49 5.27
CA SER A 257 -40.86 23.72 5.37
C SER A 257 -41.95 24.66 5.89
N LEU A 258 -42.99 24.86 5.09
CA LEU A 258 -44.19 25.60 5.46
C LEU A 258 -45.04 24.80 6.45
#